data_AF-A0A118K3B5-F1
#
_entry.id   AF-A0A118K3B5-F1
#
_cell.length_a   1.000
_cell.length_b   1.000
_cell.length_c   1.000
_cell.angle_alpha   90.00
_cell.angle_beta   90.00
_cell.angle_gamma   90.00
#
_symmetry.space_group_name_H-M   'P 1'
#
loop_
_entity.id
_entity.type
_entity.pdbx_description
1 polymer ?
#
loop_
_entity_poly.entity_id
_entity_poly.type
_entity_poly.pdbx_seq_one_letter_code
_entity_poly.pdbx_strand_id
1 'polypeptide(L)'
;MNKLIFFFIFWFSYGRVLSEIHASLPPRGWNSYDSFCWTISEDEFLQNAQLVSQKLHAHGYEYAVVDYLWYRKLVPGAYVDSLGFDVIDEWGRVIPDPGRWPSSKGGKGFTEVAKKVHDMGLKFGFHIMRGISTQAVNANTPILDITTRACGWMKNGFMSVDTSLGAGRAFLRSLHHQYAEWNVDFVKHDCVFGEDLDLNEIETVSEILKELDRPILYSLSPGTSVTPAMAKQVAPLVNIDFAAASMVGAKGLLGNSWPDLDMLPLGWLTDPGSNEGPHRMSKLSLDEQKTQFPYITSTTDLRFLEQGSNFQTRSLKEAGSSEKLVLGFSSCHDSQAKGWYKDLERVCWRWHSRSEKVEPFCLYKTEPLLQSDEGVAYSGKYQGKFHLRARNRAGFCFDTSSKRRLTSKERKRASFSPCRLDTNQMWELSNNGTLVNGYSGSCASIKATKADASPGGIRSWIATGKKGEIYLSYFNLNPARTVISTTLSNLSKAFPTINFRSCSCKEVWSGKDYGSLQHSLSVSVDSHGCALFVLTCT
;
A
#
# COMPACT_ATOMS: atom_id res chain seq x y z
N MET A 1 -43.83 36.47 -58.35
CA MET A 1 -42.56 35.71 -58.37
C MET A 1 -41.91 35.83 -57.01
N ASN A 2 -42.00 34.76 -56.21
CA ASN A 2 -41.49 34.69 -54.84
C ASN A 2 -39.96 34.71 -54.83
N LYS A 3 -39.36 35.64 -54.07
CA LYS A 3 -37.95 35.57 -53.66
C LYS A 3 -37.89 35.04 -52.24
N LEU A 4 -37.31 33.84 -52.09
CA LEU A 4 -37.00 33.20 -50.81
C LEU A 4 -35.97 34.04 -50.04
N ILE A 5 -36.22 34.31 -48.77
CA ILE A 5 -35.25 34.85 -47.81
C ILE A 5 -34.78 33.68 -46.95
N PHE A 6 -33.48 33.39 -46.98
CA PHE A 6 -32.84 32.40 -46.10
C PHE A 6 -32.48 33.05 -44.76
N PHE A 7 -33.00 32.49 -43.66
CA PHE A 7 -32.52 32.78 -42.31
C PHE A 7 -31.35 31.84 -41.99
N PHE A 8 -30.16 32.40 -41.76
CA PHE A 8 -29.05 31.68 -41.14
C PHE A 8 -29.22 31.70 -39.62
N ILE A 9 -29.54 30.55 -39.03
CA ILE A 9 -29.48 30.35 -37.58
C ILE A 9 -28.03 29.98 -37.25
N PHE A 10 -27.30 30.89 -36.59
CA PHE A 10 -26.01 30.58 -36.00
C PHE A 10 -26.21 29.64 -34.80
N TRP A 11 -25.84 28.37 -34.96
CA TRP A 11 -25.64 27.45 -33.85
C TRP A 11 -24.35 27.87 -33.13
N PHE A 12 -24.48 28.46 -31.94
CA PHE A 12 -23.36 28.54 -31.01
C PHE A 12 -23.07 27.11 -30.53
N SER A 13 -22.02 26.47 -31.03
CA SER A 13 -21.48 25.28 -30.39
C SER A 13 -20.89 25.71 -29.05
N TYR A 14 -21.64 25.53 -27.96
CA TYR A 14 -21.05 25.47 -26.63
C TYR A 14 -20.05 24.32 -26.63
N GLY A 15 -18.76 24.65 -26.77
CA GLY A 15 -17.70 23.70 -26.44
C GLY A 15 -17.90 23.26 -25.00
N ARG A 16 -18.23 21.98 -24.80
CA ARG A 16 -18.23 21.39 -23.46
C ARG A 16 -16.81 21.48 -22.92
N VAL A 17 -16.58 22.36 -21.95
CA VAL A 17 -15.41 22.28 -21.10
C VAL A 17 -15.65 21.07 -20.19
N LEU A 18 -15.15 19.91 -20.59
CA LEU A 18 -15.00 18.76 -19.69
C LEU A 18 -14.12 19.25 -18.53
N SER A 19 -14.70 19.36 -17.33
CA SER A 19 -13.89 19.63 -16.14
C SER A 19 -13.01 18.41 -15.93
N GLU A 20 -11.70 18.51 -16.18
CA GLU A 20 -10.75 17.55 -15.64
C GLU A 20 -11.02 17.43 -14.13
N ILE A 21 -11.43 16.24 -13.67
CA ILE A 21 -11.50 15.97 -12.23
C ILE A 21 -10.07 16.02 -11.74
N HIS A 22 -9.70 17.17 -11.21
CA HIS A 22 -8.55 17.24 -10.35
C HIS A 22 -8.99 16.71 -9.00
N ALA A 23 -8.34 15.65 -8.52
CA ALA A 23 -8.36 15.27 -7.12
C ALA A 23 -7.62 16.39 -6.35
N SER A 24 -8.25 17.56 -6.21
CA SER A 24 -7.63 18.75 -5.62
C SER A 24 -7.21 18.54 -4.16
N LEU A 25 -7.75 17.51 -3.52
CA LEU A 25 -7.34 16.94 -2.25
C LEU A 25 -7.22 15.42 -2.40
N PRO A 26 -6.36 14.75 -1.61
CA PRO A 26 -6.32 13.29 -1.55
C PRO A 26 -7.72 12.74 -1.24
N PRO A 27 -8.21 11.74 -2.00
CA PRO A 27 -9.50 11.11 -1.73
C PRO A 27 -9.55 10.47 -0.35
N ARG A 28 -10.67 10.66 0.36
CA ARG A 28 -10.88 10.17 1.72
C ARG A 28 -12.16 9.36 1.79
N GLY A 29 -12.09 8.16 2.32
CA GLY A 29 -13.22 7.26 2.35
C GLY A 29 -12.96 6.00 3.15
N TRP A 30 -13.82 5.03 2.90
CA TRP A 30 -13.75 3.69 3.46
C TRP A 30 -13.72 2.66 2.33
N ASN A 31 -12.96 1.59 2.52
CA ASN A 31 -12.83 0.48 1.60
C ASN A 31 -13.07 -0.84 2.37
N SER A 32 -13.80 -1.79 1.77
CA SER A 32 -14.20 -3.02 2.46
C SER A 32 -13.10 -4.06 2.68
N TYR A 33 -11.96 -3.99 1.97
CA TYR A 33 -10.98 -5.07 1.92
C TYR A 33 -10.45 -5.50 3.29
N ASP A 34 -9.93 -4.56 4.09
CA ASP A 34 -9.27 -4.88 5.36
C ASP A 34 -10.24 -5.47 6.41
N SER A 35 -11.54 -5.18 6.30
CA SER A 35 -12.57 -5.67 7.22
C SER A 35 -13.30 -6.91 6.70
N PHE A 36 -13.49 -7.05 5.39
CA PHE A 36 -14.35 -8.09 4.80
C PHE A 36 -13.67 -8.95 3.72
N CYS A 37 -12.40 -8.68 3.42
CA CYS A 37 -11.66 -9.30 2.33
C CYS A 37 -12.42 -9.19 1.00
N TRP A 38 -13.06 -10.26 0.53
CA TRP A 38 -13.83 -10.28 -0.71
C TRP A 38 -15.30 -10.66 -0.51
N THR A 39 -15.74 -10.91 0.72
CA THR A 39 -17.02 -11.59 1.02
C THR A 39 -18.16 -10.66 1.40
N ILE A 40 -17.93 -9.34 1.46
CA ILE A 40 -18.92 -8.35 1.87
C ILE A 40 -20.25 -8.48 1.11
N SER A 41 -21.37 -8.29 1.82
CA SER A 41 -22.73 -8.20 1.28
C SER A 41 -23.20 -6.76 1.07
N GLU A 42 -24.27 -6.57 0.28
CA GLU A 42 -24.89 -5.26 0.09
C GLU A 42 -25.30 -4.60 1.41
N ASP A 43 -25.92 -5.36 2.32
CA ASP A 43 -26.39 -4.83 3.60
C ASP A 43 -25.24 -4.36 4.48
N GLU A 44 -24.16 -5.15 4.58
CA GLU A 44 -22.96 -4.77 5.34
C GLU A 44 -22.27 -3.54 4.73
N PHE A 45 -22.21 -3.48 3.40
CA PHE A 45 -21.65 -2.34 2.69
C PHE A 45 -22.44 -1.05 2.96
N LEU A 46 -23.77 -1.09 2.80
CA LEU A 46 -24.65 0.06 3.02
C LEU A 46 -24.66 0.50 4.49
N GLN A 47 -24.56 -0.43 5.44
CA GLN A 47 -24.40 -0.09 6.86
C GLN A 47 -23.10 0.66 7.13
N ASN A 48 -21.97 0.22 6.55
CA ASN A 48 -20.69 0.92 6.68
C ASN A 48 -20.72 2.29 5.99
N ALA A 49 -21.29 2.39 4.79
CA ALA A 49 -21.49 3.66 4.09
C ALA A 49 -22.32 4.63 4.94
N GLN A 50 -23.40 4.15 5.57
CA GLN A 50 -24.23 4.98 6.45
C GLN A 50 -23.45 5.49 7.67
N LEU A 51 -22.55 4.69 8.24
CA LEU A 51 -21.67 5.10 9.34
C LEU A 51 -20.65 6.15 8.91
N VAL A 52 -20.06 6.01 7.72
CA VAL A 52 -19.16 7.02 7.13
C VAL A 52 -19.92 8.34 6.93
N SER A 53 -21.13 8.27 6.38
CA SER A 53 -22.01 9.44 6.19
C SER A 53 -22.29 10.15 7.51
N GLN A 54 -22.69 9.41 8.54
CA GLN A 54 -23.08 10.00 9.83
C GLN A 54 -21.90 10.53 10.66
N LYS A 55 -20.74 9.87 10.60
CA LYS A 55 -19.63 10.14 11.54
C LYS A 55 -18.44 10.83 10.90
N LEU A 56 -18.20 10.64 9.61
CA LEU A 56 -16.95 11.04 8.95
C LEU A 56 -17.16 12.03 7.79
N HIS A 57 -18.38 12.12 7.24
CA HIS A 57 -18.69 13.04 6.14
C HIS A 57 -18.42 14.50 6.48
N ALA A 58 -18.80 14.94 7.68
CA ALA A 58 -18.50 16.30 8.17
C ALA A 58 -16.98 16.58 8.29
N HIS A 59 -16.15 15.55 8.33
CA HIS A 59 -14.69 15.64 8.35
C HIS A 59 -14.06 15.44 6.95
N GLY A 60 -14.90 15.34 5.92
CA GLY A 60 -14.51 15.27 4.51
C GLY A 60 -14.19 13.88 3.99
N TYR A 61 -14.65 12.82 4.67
CA TYR A 61 -14.67 11.46 4.10
C TYR A 61 -15.91 11.32 3.22
N GLU A 62 -15.71 11.09 1.93
CA GLU A 62 -16.78 11.12 0.94
C GLU A 62 -16.89 9.85 0.12
N TYR A 63 -15.90 8.94 0.11
CA TYR A 63 -15.96 7.71 -0.71
C TYR A 63 -16.34 6.47 0.12
N ALA A 64 -17.19 5.61 -0.44
CA ALA A 64 -17.43 4.25 0.02
C ALA A 64 -17.09 3.27 -1.12
N VAL A 65 -16.08 2.42 -0.91
CA VAL A 65 -15.46 1.60 -1.97
C VAL A 65 -15.64 0.11 -1.68
N VAL A 66 -16.23 -0.61 -2.64
CA VAL A 66 -16.36 -2.09 -2.59
C VAL A 66 -15.09 -2.74 -3.15
N ASP A 67 -14.47 -3.59 -2.36
CA ASP A 67 -13.21 -4.27 -2.65
C ASP A 67 -13.31 -5.69 -2.10
N TYR A 68 -12.87 -6.75 -2.76
CA TYR A 68 -12.77 -6.99 -4.20
C TYR A 68 -13.61 -8.26 -4.52
N LEU A 69 -13.66 -8.69 -5.79
CA LEU A 69 -14.44 -9.87 -6.21
C LEU A 69 -15.94 -9.81 -5.86
N TRP A 70 -16.54 -8.62 -5.91
CA TRP A 70 -17.98 -8.43 -5.71
C TRP A 70 -18.86 -9.20 -6.72
N TYR A 71 -18.29 -9.60 -7.85
CA TYR A 71 -18.89 -10.46 -8.87
C TYR A 71 -18.72 -11.96 -8.62
N ARG A 72 -17.88 -12.38 -7.65
CA ARG A 72 -17.67 -13.80 -7.37
C ARG A 72 -18.73 -14.32 -6.42
N LYS A 73 -19.33 -15.45 -6.78
CA LYS A 73 -20.33 -16.16 -5.98
C LYS A 73 -19.75 -16.60 -4.65
N LEU A 74 -20.41 -16.28 -3.55
CA LEU A 74 -20.06 -16.79 -2.22
C LEU A 74 -20.74 -18.15 -1.99
N VAL A 75 -20.13 -19.21 -2.53
CA VAL A 75 -20.63 -20.59 -2.47
C VAL A 75 -19.50 -21.56 -2.07
N PRO A 76 -19.81 -22.77 -1.58
CA PRO A 76 -18.79 -23.77 -1.27
C PRO A 76 -17.84 -24.01 -2.45
N GLY A 77 -16.53 -23.92 -2.19
CA GLY A 77 -15.47 -24.06 -3.21
C GLY A 77 -15.00 -22.75 -3.84
N ALA A 78 -15.73 -21.64 -3.67
CA ALA A 78 -15.29 -20.32 -4.12
C ALA A 78 -14.25 -19.72 -3.15
N TYR A 79 -13.16 -19.21 -3.71
CA TYR A 79 -12.12 -18.47 -2.99
C TYR A 79 -11.41 -17.48 -3.93
N VAL A 80 -10.42 -16.76 -3.38
CA VAL A 80 -9.70 -15.67 -4.06
C VAL A 80 -9.16 -16.00 -5.46
N ASP A 81 -8.66 -17.22 -5.70
CA ASP A 81 -8.09 -17.63 -6.99
C ASP A 81 -8.87 -18.83 -7.58
N SER A 82 -10.16 -18.93 -7.25
CA SER A 82 -11.04 -19.96 -7.82
C SER A 82 -11.53 -19.57 -9.22
N LEU A 83 -11.61 -20.55 -10.12
CA LEU A 83 -12.11 -20.42 -11.49
C LEU A 83 -13.55 -20.93 -11.57
N GLY A 84 -14.40 -20.27 -12.35
CA GLY A 84 -15.76 -20.75 -12.64
C GLY A 84 -16.86 -20.22 -11.70
N PHE A 85 -16.52 -19.32 -10.78
CA PHE A 85 -17.46 -18.75 -9.81
C PHE A 85 -17.80 -17.27 -10.07
N ASP A 86 -17.24 -16.66 -11.11
CA ASP A 86 -17.53 -15.27 -11.45
C ASP A 86 -18.88 -15.17 -12.14
N VAL A 87 -19.69 -14.19 -11.76
CA VAL A 87 -20.91 -13.84 -12.50
C VAL A 87 -20.51 -12.93 -13.65
N ILE A 88 -20.69 -13.42 -14.87
CA ILE A 88 -20.37 -12.72 -16.11
C ILE A 88 -21.61 -12.60 -16.98
N ASP A 89 -21.73 -11.52 -17.73
CA ASP A 89 -22.75 -11.38 -18.77
C ASP A 89 -22.32 -12.09 -20.08
N GLU A 90 -23.21 -12.06 -21.07
CA GLU A 90 -23.00 -12.66 -22.39
C GLU A 90 -21.79 -12.08 -23.18
N TRP A 91 -21.28 -10.91 -22.76
CA TRP A 91 -20.12 -10.24 -23.36
C TRP A 91 -18.82 -10.49 -22.57
N GLY A 92 -18.87 -11.30 -21.51
CA GLY A 92 -17.72 -11.58 -20.65
C GLY A 92 -17.40 -10.47 -19.64
N ARG A 93 -18.32 -9.50 -19.45
CA ARG A 93 -18.18 -8.47 -18.42
C ARG A 93 -18.65 -9.01 -17.08
N VAL A 94 -17.92 -8.73 -16.02
CA VAL A 94 -18.30 -9.13 -14.66
C VAL A 94 -19.48 -8.30 -14.16
N ILE A 95 -20.44 -8.95 -13.49
CA ILE A 95 -21.63 -8.31 -12.89
C ILE A 95 -21.77 -8.71 -11.42
N PRO A 96 -22.41 -7.88 -10.57
CA PRO A 96 -22.47 -8.16 -9.13
C PRO A 96 -23.23 -9.44 -8.85
N ASP A 97 -22.68 -10.29 -7.98
CA ASP A 97 -23.35 -11.53 -7.58
C ASP A 97 -24.71 -11.23 -6.95
N PRO A 98 -25.85 -11.59 -7.57
CA PRO A 98 -27.18 -11.25 -7.07
C PRO A 98 -27.54 -11.95 -5.74
N GLY A 99 -26.75 -12.95 -5.31
CA GLY A 99 -26.86 -13.53 -3.97
C GLY A 99 -26.32 -12.60 -2.89
N ARG A 100 -25.24 -11.86 -3.18
CA ARG A 100 -24.59 -10.90 -2.27
C ARG A 100 -25.09 -9.48 -2.46
N TRP A 101 -25.55 -9.15 -3.66
CA TRP A 101 -26.03 -7.85 -4.09
C TRP A 101 -27.47 -7.97 -4.62
N PRO A 102 -28.47 -8.19 -3.75
CA PRO A 102 -29.84 -8.47 -4.20
C PRO A 102 -30.44 -7.37 -5.09
N SER A 103 -29.99 -6.12 -4.95
CA SER A 103 -30.45 -5.01 -5.79
C SER A 103 -29.94 -5.07 -7.24
N SER A 104 -28.92 -5.89 -7.54
CA SER A 104 -28.39 -6.07 -8.89
C SER A 104 -29.27 -6.95 -9.78
N LYS A 105 -30.23 -7.69 -9.19
CA LYS A 105 -31.14 -8.57 -9.90
C LYS A 105 -31.87 -7.85 -11.03
N GLY A 106 -32.04 -8.55 -12.15
CA GLY A 106 -32.67 -7.99 -13.35
C GLY A 106 -31.75 -7.08 -14.18
N GLY A 107 -30.43 -7.24 -14.07
CA GLY A 107 -29.47 -6.52 -14.90
C GLY A 107 -29.20 -5.08 -14.45
N LYS A 108 -29.58 -4.73 -13.22
CA LYS A 108 -29.42 -3.38 -12.68
C LYS A 108 -27.97 -3.05 -12.26
N GLY A 109 -27.12 -4.06 -12.15
CA GLY A 109 -25.74 -3.92 -11.69
C GLY A 109 -25.67 -3.20 -10.35
N PHE A 110 -24.81 -2.19 -10.23
CA PHE A 110 -24.67 -1.41 -9.00
C PHE A 110 -25.54 -0.15 -8.93
N THR A 111 -26.39 0.12 -9.92
CA THR A 111 -27.16 1.38 -10.02
C THR A 111 -27.90 1.72 -8.72
N GLU A 112 -28.57 0.75 -8.10
CA GLU A 112 -29.33 0.96 -6.87
C GLU A 112 -28.42 1.17 -5.64
N VAL A 113 -27.28 0.48 -5.58
CA VAL A 113 -26.28 0.67 -4.51
C VAL A 113 -25.66 2.05 -4.61
N ALA A 114 -25.23 2.45 -5.81
CA ALA A 114 -24.69 3.78 -6.05
C ALA A 114 -25.70 4.87 -5.67
N LYS A 115 -26.96 4.71 -6.09
CA LYS A 115 -28.05 5.62 -5.70
C LYS A 115 -28.17 5.76 -4.18
N LYS A 116 -28.21 4.65 -3.43
CA LYS A 116 -28.30 4.69 -1.96
C LYS A 116 -27.09 5.39 -1.32
N VAL A 117 -25.89 5.17 -1.84
CA VAL A 117 -24.67 5.85 -1.37
C VAL A 117 -24.73 7.35 -1.67
N HIS A 118 -25.20 7.76 -2.85
CA HIS A 118 -25.40 9.16 -3.20
C HIS A 118 -26.48 9.84 -2.35
N ASP A 119 -27.58 9.14 -2.06
CA ASP A 119 -28.64 9.62 -1.15
C ASP A 119 -28.09 9.85 0.28
N MET A 120 -27.02 9.15 0.68
CA MET A 120 -26.27 9.38 1.94
C MET A 120 -25.28 10.56 1.87
N GLY A 121 -25.18 11.25 0.74
CA GLY A 121 -24.21 12.32 0.49
C GLY A 121 -22.78 11.84 0.21
N LEU A 122 -22.59 10.54 -0.01
CA LEU A 122 -21.29 9.94 -0.32
C LEU A 122 -21.14 9.68 -1.83
N LYS A 123 -19.94 9.26 -2.23
CA LYS A 123 -19.54 8.84 -3.58
C LYS A 123 -19.28 7.33 -3.57
N PHE A 124 -19.73 6.65 -4.61
CA PHE A 124 -19.63 5.21 -4.73
C PHE A 124 -18.43 4.79 -5.57
N GLY A 125 -17.64 3.85 -5.07
CA GLY A 125 -16.54 3.26 -5.82
C GLY A 125 -16.47 1.76 -5.70
N PHE A 126 -15.70 1.13 -6.59
CA PHE A 126 -15.39 -0.28 -6.47
C PHE A 126 -14.05 -0.65 -7.10
N HIS A 127 -13.58 -1.82 -6.73
CA HIS A 127 -12.37 -2.46 -7.22
C HIS A 127 -12.62 -3.23 -8.52
N ILE A 128 -11.70 -3.10 -9.49
CA ILE A 128 -11.64 -3.95 -10.68
C ILE A 128 -10.29 -4.64 -10.77
N MET A 129 -10.29 -5.83 -11.37
CA MET A 129 -9.07 -6.50 -11.81
C MET A 129 -8.73 -6.03 -13.22
N ARG A 130 -7.44 -6.13 -13.58
CA ARG A 130 -6.99 -6.01 -14.97
C ARG A 130 -7.87 -6.81 -15.94
N GLY A 131 -8.02 -6.30 -17.15
CA GLY A 131 -8.49 -7.03 -18.32
C GLY A 131 -9.80 -7.82 -18.13
N ILE A 132 -9.75 -9.12 -18.42
CA ILE A 132 -10.93 -10.00 -18.53
C ILE A 132 -10.80 -11.22 -17.62
N SER A 133 -11.93 -11.72 -17.09
CA SER A 133 -11.95 -12.95 -16.29
C SER A 133 -11.53 -14.15 -17.15
N THR A 134 -10.65 -15.01 -16.62
CA THR A 134 -10.25 -16.27 -17.24
C THR A 134 -11.46 -17.16 -17.54
N GLN A 135 -12.53 -17.07 -16.74
CA GLN A 135 -13.78 -17.78 -16.99
C GLN A 135 -14.45 -17.33 -18.30
N ALA A 136 -14.49 -16.02 -18.56
CA ALA A 136 -15.08 -15.47 -19.78
C ALA A 136 -14.26 -15.87 -21.02
N VAL A 137 -12.94 -15.97 -20.86
CA VAL A 137 -12.05 -16.48 -21.91
C VAL A 137 -12.31 -17.95 -22.20
N ASN A 138 -12.34 -18.80 -21.16
CA ASN A 138 -12.59 -20.23 -21.33
C ASN A 138 -13.97 -20.53 -21.92
N ALA A 139 -14.94 -19.64 -21.70
CA ALA A 139 -16.26 -19.71 -22.28
C ALA A 139 -16.34 -19.21 -23.74
N ASN A 140 -15.23 -18.73 -24.32
CA ASN A 140 -15.19 -18.09 -25.64
C ASN A 140 -16.28 -17.03 -25.81
N THR A 141 -16.44 -16.17 -24.81
CA THR A 141 -17.33 -15.00 -24.93
C THR A 141 -16.91 -14.16 -26.16
N PRO A 142 -17.80 -13.35 -26.76
CA PRO A 142 -17.59 -12.69 -28.06
C PRO A 142 -16.38 -11.75 -28.18
N ILE A 143 -15.58 -11.63 -27.12
CA ILE A 143 -14.45 -10.73 -26.98
C ILE A 143 -13.20 -11.57 -26.81
N LEU A 144 -12.46 -11.73 -27.91
CA LEU A 144 -11.45 -12.78 -28.08
C LEU A 144 -10.00 -12.27 -28.14
N ASP A 145 -9.76 -10.99 -27.88
CA ASP A 145 -8.44 -10.38 -28.00
C ASP A 145 -7.74 -10.27 -26.64
N ILE A 146 -7.22 -11.43 -26.19
CA ILE A 146 -6.48 -11.58 -24.94
C ILE A 146 -4.98 -11.63 -25.17
N THR A 147 -4.21 -11.26 -24.15
CA THR A 147 -2.79 -11.62 -24.06
C THR A 147 -2.62 -12.90 -23.24
N THR A 148 -1.42 -13.49 -23.25
CA THR A 148 -1.08 -14.65 -22.40
C THR A 148 -0.73 -14.27 -20.95
N ARG A 149 -0.88 -13.00 -20.56
CA ARG A 149 -0.39 -12.50 -19.26
C ARG A 149 -1.50 -12.48 -18.22
N ALA A 150 -1.47 -13.44 -17.29
CA ALA A 150 -2.33 -13.48 -16.11
C ALA A 150 -1.84 -12.53 -15.00
N CYS A 151 -2.73 -12.21 -14.06
CA CYS A 151 -2.36 -11.49 -12.83
C CYS A 151 -1.36 -12.29 -11.99
N GLY A 152 -0.26 -11.66 -11.55
CA GLY A 152 0.86 -12.38 -10.92
C GLY A 152 0.50 -13.13 -9.63
N TRP A 153 -0.48 -12.63 -8.87
CA TRP A 153 -0.94 -13.21 -7.60
C TRP A 153 -2.31 -13.92 -7.68
N MET A 154 -3.05 -13.74 -8.79
CA MET A 154 -4.33 -14.42 -9.06
C MET A 154 -4.31 -15.03 -10.46
N LYS A 155 -3.58 -16.13 -10.61
CA LYS A 155 -3.26 -16.72 -11.93
C LYS A 155 -4.47 -17.32 -12.64
N ASN A 156 -5.49 -17.74 -11.88
CA ASN A 156 -6.68 -18.36 -12.44
C ASN A 156 -7.84 -17.36 -12.60
N GLY A 157 -7.72 -16.15 -12.06
CA GLY A 157 -8.81 -15.17 -12.03
C GLY A 157 -8.91 -14.33 -13.29
N PHE A 158 -7.86 -13.57 -13.63
CA PHE A 158 -7.92 -12.54 -14.69
C PHE A 158 -6.70 -12.55 -15.60
N MET A 159 -6.95 -12.24 -16.87
CA MET A 159 -5.96 -12.13 -17.94
C MET A 159 -5.97 -10.72 -18.54
N SER A 160 -4.81 -10.25 -18.97
CA SER A 160 -4.68 -8.93 -19.58
C SER A 160 -5.25 -8.94 -20.99
N VAL A 161 -5.85 -7.83 -21.38
CA VAL A 161 -6.46 -7.64 -22.70
C VAL A 161 -5.43 -7.01 -23.63
N ASP A 162 -5.42 -7.39 -24.91
CA ASP A 162 -4.49 -6.78 -25.86
C ASP A 162 -5.02 -5.42 -26.31
N THR A 163 -4.50 -4.35 -25.71
CA THR A 163 -4.88 -2.97 -26.03
C THR A 163 -4.29 -2.44 -27.33
N SER A 164 -3.40 -3.19 -28.00
CA SER A 164 -2.97 -2.86 -29.37
C SER A 164 -4.06 -3.13 -30.39
N LEU A 165 -4.97 -4.07 -30.10
CA LEU A 165 -6.08 -4.46 -30.96
C LEU A 165 -7.34 -3.64 -30.68
N GLY A 166 -8.14 -3.44 -31.73
CA GLY A 166 -9.40 -2.69 -31.63
C GLY A 166 -10.41 -3.34 -30.70
N ALA A 167 -10.50 -4.69 -30.70
CA ALA A 167 -11.48 -5.38 -29.86
C ALA A 167 -11.09 -5.33 -28.38
N GLY A 168 -9.79 -5.41 -28.05
CA GLY A 168 -9.33 -5.26 -26.67
C GLY A 168 -9.67 -3.88 -26.08
N ARG A 169 -9.41 -2.80 -26.85
CA ARG A 169 -9.83 -1.45 -26.45
C ARG A 169 -11.36 -1.32 -26.36
N ALA A 170 -12.10 -1.92 -27.28
CA ALA A 170 -13.56 -1.90 -27.27
C ALA A 170 -14.14 -2.62 -26.04
N PHE A 171 -13.52 -3.70 -25.59
CA PHE A 171 -13.94 -4.39 -24.37
C PHE A 171 -13.74 -3.54 -23.12
N LEU A 172 -12.54 -2.98 -22.93
CA LEU A 172 -12.26 -2.09 -21.80
C LEU A 172 -13.21 -0.90 -21.83
N ARG A 173 -13.49 -0.34 -23.01
CA ARG A 173 -14.49 0.71 -23.18
C ARG A 173 -15.88 0.26 -22.73
N SER A 174 -16.32 -0.93 -23.14
CA SER A 174 -17.64 -1.47 -22.75
C SER A 174 -17.79 -1.66 -21.23
N LEU A 175 -16.71 -2.01 -20.52
CA LEU A 175 -16.68 -2.12 -19.06
C LEU A 175 -16.87 -0.75 -18.42
N HIS A 176 -16.08 0.25 -18.82
CA HIS A 176 -16.12 1.56 -18.17
C HIS A 176 -17.38 2.37 -18.50
N HIS A 177 -17.98 2.17 -19.68
CA HIS A 177 -19.32 2.69 -19.97
C HIS A 177 -20.39 2.05 -19.07
N GLN A 178 -20.34 0.72 -18.86
CA GLN A 178 -21.22 0.05 -17.91
C GLN A 178 -21.06 0.60 -16.48
N TYR A 179 -19.83 0.92 -16.07
CA TYR A 179 -19.57 1.51 -14.74
C TYR A 179 -20.14 2.92 -14.62
N ALA A 180 -20.05 3.72 -15.68
CA ALA A 180 -20.68 5.03 -15.74
C ALA A 180 -22.22 4.94 -15.67
N GLU A 181 -22.81 3.97 -16.37
CA GLU A 181 -24.27 3.69 -16.33
C GLU A 181 -24.75 3.32 -14.93
N TRP A 182 -23.91 2.65 -14.13
CA TRP A 182 -24.20 2.36 -12.71
C TRP A 182 -23.96 3.55 -11.77
N ASN A 183 -23.61 4.73 -12.30
CA ASN A 183 -23.32 5.95 -11.56
C ASN A 183 -22.10 5.84 -10.62
N VAL A 184 -21.03 5.20 -11.05
CA VAL A 184 -19.82 5.05 -10.23
C VAL A 184 -18.98 6.33 -10.24
N ASP A 185 -18.33 6.66 -9.12
CA ASP A 185 -17.49 7.85 -8.95
C ASP A 185 -16.00 7.53 -8.83
N PHE A 186 -15.65 6.28 -8.53
CA PHE A 186 -14.28 5.87 -8.21
C PHE A 186 -14.02 4.43 -8.63
N VAL A 187 -12.88 4.20 -9.28
CA VAL A 187 -12.41 2.86 -9.66
C VAL A 187 -11.00 2.64 -9.13
N LYS A 188 -10.82 1.55 -8.37
CA LYS A 188 -9.50 1.02 -7.97
C LYS A 188 -9.14 -0.13 -8.88
N HIS A 189 -8.20 0.10 -9.79
CA HIS A 189 -7.78 -0.84 -10.82
C HIS A 189 -6.55 -1.61 -10.38
N ASP A 190 -6.76 -2.89 -10.13
CA ASP A 190 -5.79 -3.77 -9.51
C ASP A 190 -5.10 -4.67 -10.51
N CYS A 191 -3.93 -5.14 -10.10
CA CYS A 191 -3.02 -5.91 -10.91
C CYS A 191 -2.54 -5.17 -12.17
N VAL A 192 -2.44 -3.85 -12.19
CA VAL A 192 -1.86 -3.12 -13.35
C VAL A 192 -0.62 -2.30 -12.99
N PHE A 193 -0.21 -2.32 -11.71
CA PHE A 193 0.88 -1.48 -11.22
C PHE A 193 1.90 -2.27 -10.39
N GLY A 194 3.04 -1.64 -10.08
CA GLY A 194 4.15 -2.29 -9.36
C GLY A 194 4.82 -3.41 -10.16
N GLU A 195 4.98 -4.60 -9.54
CA GLU A 195 5.51 -5.81 -10.21
C GLU A 195 4.68 -6.24 -11.44
N ASP A 196 3.43 -5.78 -11.51
CA ASP A 196 2.43 -6.15 -12.51
C ASP A 196 2.17 -5.01 -13.53
N LEU A 197 3.08 -4.03 -13.62
CA LEU A 197 2.95 -2.83 -14.45
C LEU A 197 2.49 -3.12 -15.88
N ASP A 198 1.37 -2.53 -16.26
CA ASP A 198 0.85 -2.50 -17.63
C ASP A 198 0.49 -1.07 -18.03
N LEU A 199 1.47 -0.37 -18.61
CA LEU A 199 1.28 1.03 -18.98
C LEU A 199 0.23 1.20 -20.09
N ASN A 200 0.15 0.26 -21.04
CA ASN A 200 -0.77 0.36 -22.17
C ASN A 200 -2.22 0.20 -21.71
N GLU A 201 -2.49 -0.73 -20.79
CA GLU A 201 -3.82 -0.88 -20.21
C GLU A 201 -4.20 0.32 -19.33
N ILE A 202 -3.25 0.84 -18.53
CA ILE A 202 -3.46 2.05 -17.72
C ILE A 202 -3.80 3.26 -18.61
N GLU A 203 -3.04 3.49 -19.67
CA GLU A 203 -3.25 4.59 -20.62
C GLU A 203 -4.59 4.46 -21.33
N THR A 204 -4.90 3.27 -21.85
CA THR A 204 -6.17 3.00 -22.52
C THR A 204 -7.37 3.28 -21.60
N VAL A 205 -7.31 2.81 -20.34
CA VAL A 205 -8.38 3.09 -19.36
C VAL A 205 -8.46 4.58 -19.03
N SER A 206 -7.32 5.25 -18.85
CA SER A 206 -7.26 6.70 -18.60
C SER A 206 -7.95 7.50 -19.72
N GLU A 207 -7.69 7.15 -20.98
CA GLU A 207 -8.34 7.77 -22.15
C GLU A 207 -9.84 7.53 -22.15
N ILE A 208 -10.27 6.28 -21.95
CA ILE A 208 -11.70 5.93 -21.88
C ILE A 208 -12.41 6.74 -20.79
N LEU A 209 -11.81 6.87 -19.60
CA LEU A 209 -12.41 7.61 -18.49
C LEU A 209 -12.56 9.11 -18.78
N LYS A 210 -11.67 9.70 -19.59
CA LYS A 210 -11.78 11.11 -20.03
C LYS A 210 -12.92 11.34 -21.03
N GLU A 211 -13.35 10.31 -21.74
CA GLU A 211 -14.44 10.37 -22.72
C GLU A 211 -15.83 10.22 -22.10
N LEU A 212 -15.92 9.77 -20.83
CA LEU A 212 -17.19 9.58 -20.14
C LEU A 212 -17.82 10.93 -19.74
N ASP A 213 -19.14 11.05 -19.91
CA ASP A 213 -19.90 12.20 -19.40
C ASP A 213 -19.88 12.29 -17.87
N ARG A 214 -19.81 11.12 -17.21
CA ARG A 214 -19.70 11.02 -15.76
C ARG A 214 -18.22 10.96 -15.37
N PRO A 215 -17.74 11.89 -14.55
CA PRO A 215 -16.36 11.86 -14.11
C PRO A 215 -16.11 10.73 -13.08
N ILE A 216 -15.11 9.87 -13.32
CA ILE A 216 -14.72 8.75 -12.44
C ILE A 216 -13.26 8.91 -12.02
N LEU A 217 -13.01 8.87 -10.71
CA LEU A 217 -11.66 8.96 -10.14
C LEU A 217 -10.90 7.65 -10.33
N TYR A 218 -9.68 7.74 -10.86
CA TYR A 218 -8.88 6.57 -11.22
C TYR A 218 -7.73 6.30 -10.24
N SER A 219 -7.78 5.15 -9.58
CA SER A 219 -6.78 4.66 -8.62
C SER A 219 -6.13 3.37 -9.11
N LEU A 220 -4.81 3.24 -8.99
CA LEU A 220 -4.08 2.02 -9.37
C LEU A 220 -3.80 1.12 -8.16
N SER A 221 -3.58 -0.17 -8.40
CA SER A 221 -3.15 -1.19 -7.44
C SER A 221 -2.47 -2.37 -8.18
N PRO A 222 -1.61 -3.17 -7.53
CA PRO A 222 -1.01 -2.95 -6.22
C PRO A 222 0.29 -2.13 -6.32
N GLY A 223 0.75 -1.60 -5.19
CA GLY A 223 2.01 -0.85 -5.06
C GLY A 223 3.28 -1.68 -4.90
N THR A 224 3.23 -3.00 -5.11
CA THR A 224 4.35 -3.88 -4.76
C THR A 224 5.59 -3.56 -5.61
N SER A 225 6.72 -3.28 -4.96
CA SER A 225 8.01 -2.99 -5.61
C SER A 225 7.98 -1.77 -6.57
N VAL A 226 7.06 -0.81 -6.37
CA VAL A 226 7.01 0.43 -7.16
C VAL A 226 8.34 1.20 -7.06
N THR A 227 8.71 1.88 -8.13
CA THR A 227 9.86 2.78 -8.16
C THR A 227 9.42 4.21 -8.49
N PRO A 228 10.19 5.25 -8.11
CA PRO A 228 9.88 6.62 -8.50
C PRO A 228 9.77 6.81 -10.03
N ALA A 229 10.50 6.03 -10.82
CA ALA A 229 10.42 6.06 -12.28
C ALA A 229 9.08 5.51 -12.81
N MET A 230 8.54 4.47 -12.17
CA MET A 230 7.21 3.93 -12.50
C MET A 230 6.11 4.92 -12.12
N ALA A 231 6.16 5.46 -10.89
CA ALA A 231 5.21 6.48 -10.41
C ALA A 231 5.18 7.69 -11.35
N LYS A 232 6.35 8.20 -11.76
CA LYS A 232 6.46 9.32 -12.71
C LYS A 232 5.78 9.05 -14.06
N GLN A 233 5.77 7.79 -14.54
CA GLN A 233 5.14 7.43 -15.82
C GLN A 233 3.62 7.39 -15.74
N VAL A 234 3.06 6.91 -14.62
CA VAL A 234 1.61 6.76 -14.44
C VAL A 234 0.93 8.02 -13.90
N ALA A 235 1.68 8.86 -13.19
CA ALA A 235 1.24 10.13 -12.62
C ALA A 235 0.34 11.02 -13.51
N PRO A 236 0.61 11.23 -14.82
CA PRO A 236 -0.25 12.05 -15.67
C PRO A 236 -1.53 11.32 -16.15
N LEU A 237 -1.64 10.02 -15.91
CA LEU A 237 -2.72 9.17 -16.40
C LEU A 237 -3.79 8.89 -15.32
N VAL A 238 -3.48 9.13 -14.04
CA VAL A 238 -4.30 8.67 -12.92
C VAL A 238 -4.42 9.74 -11.84
N ASN A 239 -5.41 9.61 -10.97
CA ASN A 239 -5.59 10.51 -9.82
C ASN A 239 -4.88 10.00 -8.56
N ILE A 240 -4.69 8.68 -8.45
CA ILE A 240 -4.04 8.01 -7.32
C ILE A 240 -3.15 6.89 -7.85
N ASP A 241 -1.87 6.90 -7.48
CA ASP A 241 -0.89 5.87 -7.81
C ASP A 241 -0.20 5.36 -6.55
N PHE A 242 -0.04 4.05 -6.37
CA PHE A 242 0.58 3.53 -5.15
C PHE A 242 2.00 4.04 -4.93
N ALA A 243 2.28 4.35 -3.67
CA ALA A 243 3.60 4.70 -3.20
C ALA A 243 4.38 3.47 -2.73
N ALA A 244 5.61 3.30 -3.23
CA ALA A 244 6.56 2.41 -2.56
C ALA A 244 6.98 2.99 -1.21
N ALA A 245 7.33 2.11 -0.26
CA ALA A 245 7.90 2.51 1.03
C ALA A 245 9.17 3.38 0.91
N SER A 246 9.85 3.36 -0.24
CA SER A 246 11.01 4.20 -0.59
C SER A 246 10.64 5.59 -1.14
N MET A 247 9.36 5.92 -1.23
CA MET A 247 8.87 7.26 -1.64
C MET A 247 8.53 8.18 -0.46
N VAL A 248 8.85 7.75 0.78
CA VAL A 248 8.86 8.61 1.97
C VAL A 248 9.87 9.73 1.74
N GLY A 249 9.37 10.92 1.39
CA GLY A 249 10.16 12.13 1.10
C GLY A 249 10.09 12.56 -0.36
N ALA A 250 9.39 11.82 -1.21
CA ALA A 250 9.24 12.16 -2.62
C ALA A 250 8.47 13.49 -2.78
N LYS A 251 8.87 14.28 -3.78
CA LYS A 251 8.11 15.47 -4.17
C LYS A 251 6.75 15.01 -4.69
N GLY A 252 5.68 15.48 -4.05
CA GLY A 252 4.32 15.24 -4.51
C GLY A 252 4.08 15.84 -5.89
N LEU A 253 3.07 15.33 -6.59
CA LEU A 253 2.77 15.73 -7.98
C LEU A 253 1.78 16.90 -8.05
N LEU A 254 1.79 17.78 -7.04
CA LEU A 254 1.02 19.03 -6.97
C LEU A 254 -0.49 18.87 -7.27
N GLY A 255 -1.09 17.74 -6.91
CA GLY A 255 -2.52 17.47 -7.14
C GLY A 255 -2.86 16.84 -8.50
N ASN A 256 -1.86 16.54 -9.34
CA ASN A 256 -2.07 15.77 -10.57
C ASN A 256 -2.33 14.28 -10.26
N SER A 257 -1.55 13.69 -9.35
CA SER A 257 -1.79 12.37 -8.77
C SER A 257 -1.31 12.33 -7.31
N TRP A 258 -1.94 11.48 -6.50
CA TRP A 258 -1.59 11.26 -5.10
C TRP A 258 -0.89 9.91 -4.90
N PRO A 259 0.35 9.91 -4.37
CA PRO A 259 1.01 8.69 -3.94
C PRO A 259 0.23 8.00 -2.81
N ASP A 260 -0.24 6.77 -3.02
CA ASP A 260 -1.07 6.01 -2.09
C ASP A 260 -0.25 5.07 -1.20
N LEU A 261 -0.28 5.30 0.12
CA LEU A 261 0.40 4.47 1.12
C LEU A 261 -0.42 3.25 1.58
N ASP A 262 -1.49 2.94 0.85
CA ASP A 262 -2.48 1.92 1.14
C ASP A 262 -3.51 2.33 2.21
N MET A 263 -4.53 1.49 2.34
CA MET A 263 -5.63 1.62 3.30
C MET A 263 -5.13 1.61 4.75
N LEU A 264 -5.89 2.25 5.65
CA LEU A 264 -5.57 2.32 7.06
C LEU A 264 -6.09 1.07 7.81
N PRO A 265 -5.21 0.20 8.36
CA PRO A 265 -5.62 -1.04 9.02
C PRO A 265 -6.03 -0.76 10.47
N LEU A 266 -7.16 -0.07 10.66
CA LEU A 266 -7.69 0.38 11.95
C LEU A 266 -8.98 -0.36 12.32
N GLY A 267 -9.24 -0.51 13.61
CA GLY A 267 -10.48 -1.12 14.10
C GLY A 267 -10.53 -2.64 13.91
N TRP A 268 -11.72 -3.16 13.56
CA TRP A 268 -11.97 -4.58 13.32
C TRP A 268 -11.62 -4.97 11.89
N LEU A 269 -10.71 -5.94 11.77
CA LEU A 269 -10.09 -6.39 10.54
C LEU A 269 -10.26 -7.89 10.36
N THR A 270 -10.15 -8.34 9.11
CA THR A 270 -10.10 -9.74 8.70
C THR A 270 -8.72 -10.06 8.16
N ASP A 271 -8.18 -11.23 8.51
CA ASP A 271 -6.90 -11.65 7.96
C ASP A 271 -7.05 -11.94 6.44
N PRO A 272 -6.08 -11.53 5.60
CA PRO A 272 -6.20 -11.68 4.15
C PRO A 272 -6.46 -13.12 3.71
N GLY A 273 -7.47 -13.31 2.86
CA GLY A 273 -7.87 -14.62 2.33
C GLY A 273 -8.70 -15.48 3.28
N SER A 274 -9.06 -14.96 4.47
CA SER A 274 -10.06 -15.58 5.33
C SER A 274 -11.46 -15.17 4.86
N ASN A 275 -12.28 -16.14 4.48
CA ASN A 275 -13.67 -15.90 4.04
C ASN A 275 -14.64 -15.70 5.21
N GLU A 276 -14.21 -16.14 6.39
CA GLU A 276 -14.94 -16.10 7.65
C GLU A 276 -13.95 -15.72 8.76
N GLY A 277 -14.45 -15.47 9.96
CA GLY A 277 -13.61 -15.18 11.12
C GLY A 277 -12.54 -16.27 11.42
N PRO A 278 -11.67 -16.04 12.42
CA PRO A 278 -11.80 -15.00 13.43
C PRO A 278 -11.39 -13.62 12.90
N HIS A 279 -12.29 -12.66 13.05
CA HIS A 279 -11.94 -11.24 12.94
C HIS A 279 -11.05 -10.83 14.11
N ARG A 280 -10.24 -9.80 13.93
CA ARG A 280 -9.35 -9.28 14.97
C ARG A 280 -9.36 -7.77 15.01
N MET A 281 -9.02 -7.21 16.17
CA MET A 281 -8.65 -5.81 16.24
C MET A 281 -7.29 -5.57 15.53
N SER A 282 -7.08 -4.33 15.08
CA SER A 282 -5.77 -3.86 14.65
C SER A 282 -4.73 -4.17 15.72
N LYS A 283 -3.55 -4.64 15.28
CA LYS A 283 -2.41 -4.93 16.16
C LYS A 283 -1.55 -3.70 16.43
N LEU A 284 -1.88 -2.57 15.80
CA LEU A 284 -1.17 -1.31 15.99
C LEU A 284 -1.51 -0.72 17.36
N SER A 285 -0.48 -0.31 18.09
CA SER A 285 -0.67 0.50 19.29
C SER A 285 -1.29 1.85 18.94
N LEU A 286 -1.84 2.56 19.92
CA LEU A 286 -2.41 3.90 19.67
C LEU A 286 -1.35 4.86 19.10
N ASP A 287 -0.10 4.75 19.53
CA ASP A 287 1.01 5.57 19.04
C ASP A 287 1.36 5.21 17.60
N GLU A 288 1.34 3.92 17.25
CA GLU A 288 1.55 3.47 15.86
C GLU A 288 0.40 3.92 14.96
N GLN A 289 -0.85 3.91 15.44
CA GLN A 289 -2.00 4.42 14.70
C GLN A 289 -1.88 5.94 14.43
N LYS A 290 -1.41 6.72 15.40
CA LYS A 290 -1.11 8.15 15.20
C LYS A 290 0.07 8.38 14.26
N THR A 291 1.07 7.49 14.27
CA THR A 291 2.23 7.55 13.36
C THR A 291 1.84 7.33 11.90
N GLN A 292 0.79 6.56 11.62
CA GLN A 292 0.27 6.33 10.26
C GLN A 292 -0.38 7.58 9.63
N PHE A 293 -0.29 8.77 10.23
CA PHE A 293 -0.95 9.99 9.76
C PHE A 293 -0.51 10.36 8.33
N PRO A 294 -1.41 10.26 7.33
CA PRO A 294 -1.03 10.40 5.91
C PRO A 294 -0.98 11.86 5.42
N TYR A 295 -1.31 12.84 6.27
CA TYR A 295 -1.59 14.22 5.86
C TYR A 295 -0.37 15.16 5.87
N ILE A 296 0.73 14.80 5.21
CA ILE A 296 1.82 15.74 4.97
C ILE A 296 1.98 15.92 3.45
N THR A 297 1.40 16.99 2.92
CA THR A 297 1.63 17.43 1.54
C THR A 297 2.49 18.69 1.58
N SER A 298 3.47 18.77 0.68
CA SER A 298 4.31 19.95 0.50
C SER A 298 3.87 20.69 -0.75
N THR A 299 3.45 21.94 -0.62
CA THR A 299 3.19 22.83 -1.76
C THR A 299 4.40 23.74 -1.98
N THR A 300 5.19 23.49 -3.02
CA THR A 300 6.16 24.47 -3.52
C THR A 300 5.44 25.48 -4.41
N ASP A 301 4.54 26.29 -3.85
CA ASP A 301 4.02 27.46 -4.56
C ASP A 301 4.76 28.71 -4.04
N LEU A 302 6.00 28.87 -4.52
CA LEU A 302 6.74 30.12 -4.45
C LEU A 302 6.82 30.68 -5.88
N ARG A 303 5.74 31.32 -6.32
CA ARG A 303 5.80 32.22 -7.49
C ARG A 303 6.39 33.56 -7.05
N PHE A 304 7.70 33.65 -6.84
CA PHE A 304 8.40 34.94 -6.90
C PHE A 304 9.87 34.77 -7.34
N LEU A 305 10.14 35.37 -8.51
CA LEU A 305 11.43 35.64 -9.16
C LEU A 305 12.24 34.43 -9.63
N GLU A 306 11.99 34.08 -10.90
CA GLU A 306 13.04 33.60 -11.79
C GLU A 306 14.19 34.62 -11.82
N GLN A 307 15.22 34.41 -11.00
CA GLN A 307 16.57 34.87 -11.28
C GLN A 307 17.57 33.92 -10.61
N GLY A 308 18.18 33.08 -11.45
CA GLY A 308 19.39 32.30 -11.24
C GLY A 308 19.87 32.06 -9.81
N SER A 309 19.43 30.97 -9.21
CA SER A 309 20.30 30.18 -8.33
C SER A 309 19.89 28.71 -8.37
N ASN A 310 20.82 27.86 -8.78
CA ASN A 310 20.67 26.41 -8.72
C ASN A 310 20.50 25.98 -7.25
N PHE A 311 19.25 25.84 -6.80
CA PHE A 311 18.95 25.15 -5.54
C PHE A 311 19.15 23.64 -5.75
N GLN A 312 20.41 23.22 -5.66
CA GLN A 312 20.69 21.86 -5.24
C GLN A 312 20.16 21.71 -3.82
N THR A 313 19.11 20.90 -3.64
CA THR A 313 18.83 20.25 -2.37
C THR A 313 20.08 19.46 -1.97
N ARG A 314 20.96 20.09 -1.19
CA ARG A 314 22.01 19.39 -0.46
C ARG A 314 21.32 18.52 0.58
N SER A 315 20.99 17.30 0.17
CA SER A 315 21.06 16.16 1.09
C SER A 315 22.36 16.30 1.86
N LEU A 316 22.28 16.34 3.19
CA LEU A 316 23.45 16.33 4.06
C LEU A 316 24.37 15.22 3.56
N LYS A 317 25.58 15.61 3.14
CA LYS A 317 26.61 14.69 2.64
C LYS A 317 26.67 13.47 3.57
N GLU A 318 26.54 12.32 2.93
CA GLU A 318 26.66 10.98 3.47
C GLU A 318 27.86 10.89 4.41
N ALA A 319 27.59 10.66 5.70
CA ALA A 319 28.53 9.95 6.53
C ALA A 319 28.41 8.47 6.16
N GLY A 320 29.34 7.98 5.32
CA GLY A 320 29.60 6.57 5.00
C GLY A 320 28.38 5.66 4.88
N SER A 321 27.96 5.35 3.65
CA SER A 321 26.95 4.32 3.38
C SER A 321 27.38 2.96 3.96
N SER A 322 26.90 2.64 5.16
CA SER A 322 27.00 1.29 5.71
C SER A 322 25.98 0.42 4.97
N GLU A 323 26.46 -0.52 4.16
CA GLU A 323 25.62 -1.59 3.61
C GLU A 323 24.96 -2.34 4.77
N LYS A 324 23.63 -2.23 4.88
CA LYS A 324 22.88 -2.92 5.94
C LYS A 324 22.49 -4.30 5.47
N LEU A 325 22.93 -5.31 6.22
CA LEU A 325 22.60 -6.72 6.00
C LEU A 325 21.20 -7.01 6.55
N VAL A 326 20.31 -7.48 5.68
CA VAL A 326 18.93 -7.88 6.03
C VAL A 326 18.81 -9.39 5.93
N LEU A 327 18.35 -10.02 7.02
CA LEU A 327 18.00 -11.44 7.06
C LEU A 327 16.65 -11.68 6.38
N GLY A 328 16.60 -12.67 5.49
CA GLY A 328 15.40 -13.09 4.78
C GLY A 328 15.42 -14.59 4.49
N PHE A 329 14.49 -15.04 3.64
CA PHE A 329 14.52 -16.39 3.10
C PHE A 329 14.71 -16.36 1.58
N SER A 330 15.35 -17.39 1.07
CA SER A 330 15.50 -17.62 -0.37
C SER A 330 15.57 -19.11 -0.66
N SER A 331 15.67 -19.46 -1.95
CA SER A 331 16.07 -20.80 -2.36
C SER A 331 17.45 -21.14 -1.81
N CYS A 332 17.67 -22.38 -1.42
CA CYS A 332 18.99 -22.88 -0.99
C CYS A 332 20.04 -22.89 -2.11
N HIS A 333 19.60 -22.77 -3.36
CA HIS A 333 20.49 -22.61 -4.51
C HIS A 333 20.95 -21.16 -4.72
N ASP A 334 20.32 -20.19 -4.05
CA ASP A 334 20.68 -18.78 -4.13
C ASP A 334 22.10 -18.55 -3.57
N SER A 335 22.90 -17.73 -4.25
CA SER A 335 24.23 -17.37 -3.77
C SER A 335 24.17 -16.62 -2.43
N GLN A 336 23.08 -15.89 -2.17
CA GLN A 336 22.85 -15.14 -0.94
C GLN A 336 22.45 -16.03 0.26
N ALA A 337 22.12 -17.30 0.01
CA ALA A 337 21.84 -18.30 1.05
C ALA A 337 23.09 -19.02 1.56
N LYS A 338 24.23 -18.84 0.89
CA LYS A 338 25.52 -19.48 1.23
C LYS A 338 26.36 -18.55 2.10
N GLY A 339 27.31 -19.11 2.85
CA GLY A 339 28.25 -18.36 3.68
C GLY A 339 27.98 -18.44 5.19
N TRP A 340 27.02 -19.28 5.61
CA TRP A 340 26.81 -19.60 7.02
C TRP A 340 27.85 -20.59 7.53
N TYR A 341 28.32 -20.37 8.76
CA TYR A 341 29.25 -21.24 9.45
C TYR A 341 28.92 -21.29 10.95
N LYS A 342 29.28 -22.40 11.60
CA LYS A 342 29.11 -22.59 13.03
C LYS A 342 30.27 -21.92 13.77
N ASP A 343 29.96 -21.13 14.79
CA ASP A 343 30.93 -20.45 15.65
C ASP A 343 30.49 -20.57 17.12
N LEU A 344 31.06 -21.52 17.86
CA LEU A 344 30.71 -21.81 19.26
C LEU A 344 29.17 -21.95 19.46
N GLU A 345 28.57 -21.06 20.26
CA GLU A 345 27.13 -20.97 20.57
C GLU A 345 26.32 -20.19 19.52
N ARG A 346 26.92 -19.92 18.36
CA ARG A 346 26.34 -19.08 17.32
C ARG A 346 26.43 -19.76 15.95
N VAL A 347 25.56 -19.31 15.06
CA VAL A 347 25.63 -19.58 13.63
C VAL A 347 25.76 -18.22 12.95
N CYS A 348 26.89 -18.02 12.29
CA CYS A 348 27.29 -16.73 11.75
C CYS A 348 27.37 -16.77 10.24
N TRP A 349 27.14 -15.64 9.59
CA TRP A 349 27.22 -15.50 8.15
C TRP A 349 28.41 -14.60 7.79
N ARG A 350 29.24 -15.06 6.83
CA ARG A 350 30.48 -14.39 6.41
C ARG A 350 30.25 -13.52 5.17
N TRP A 351 30.62 -12.24 5.28
CA TRP A 351 30.60 -11.28 4.18
C TRP A 351 31.83 -11.44 3.27
N HIS A 352 31.62 -11.47 1.95
CA HIS A 352 32.69 -11.56 0.94
C HIS A 352 32.91 -10.20 0.25
N SER A 353 33.43 -9.20 0.97
CA SER A 353 33.96 -7.97 0.34
C SER A 353 35.43 -7.77 0.69
N ARG A 354 36.19 -7.18 -0.25
CA ARG A 354 37.65 -7.04 -0.21
C ARG A 354 38.17 -5.85 0.61
N SER A 355 37.35 -5.22 1.45
CA SER A 355 37.81 -4.12 2.30
C SER A 355 37.04 -4.05 3.61
N GLU A 356 37.79 -4.05 4.71
CA GLU A 356 37.39 -3.89 6.13
C GLU A 356 36.83 -5.12 6.87
N LYS A 357 37.34 -5.32 8.10
CA LYS A 357 36.93 -6.36 9.06
C LYS A 357 35.55 -6.00 9.64
N VAL A 358 34.48 -6.31 8.91
CA VAL A 358 33.10 -6.21 9.42
C VAL A 358 32.81 -7.38 10.36
N GLU A 359 32.22 -7.10 11.52
CA GLU A 359 31.78 -8.14 12.47
C GLU A 359 30.69 -9.02 11.80
N PRO A 360 30.81 -10.37 11.84
CA PRO A 360 29.89 -11.25 11.14
C PRO A 360 28.48 -11.18 11.74
N PHE A 361 27.46 -11.31 10.89
CA PHE A 361 26.07 -11.38 11.35
C PHE A 361 25.83 -12.76 11.99
N CYS A 362 25.49 -12.81 13.27
CA CYS A 362 25.35 -14.06 14.02
C CYS A 362 23.96 -14.22 14.65
N LEU A 363 23.43 -15.43 14.53
CA LEU A 363 22.28 -15.93 15.30
C LEU A 363 22.78 -16.79 16.45
N TYR A 364 22.11 -16.70 17.59
CA TYR A 364 22.52 -17.35 18.82
C TYR A 364 21.67 -18.60 19.06
N LYS A 365 22.30 -19.70 19.44
CA LYS A 365 21.57 -20.89 19.88
C LYS A 365 20.83 -20.56 21.18
N THR A 366 19.62 -21.07 21.32
CA THR A 366 18.91 -21.11 22.60
C THR A 366 19.09 -22.50 23.21
N GLU A 367 19.45 -22.55 24.48
CA GLU A 367 19.34 -23.80 25.24
C GLU A 367 17.85 -24.17 25.37
N PRO A 368 17.49 -25.46 25.26
CA PRO A 368 16.15 -25.91 25.54
C PRO A 368 15.80 -25.62 27.01
N LEU A 369 14.70 -24.92 27.27
CA LEU A 369 14.08 -24.86 28.60
C LEU A 369 13.50 -26.25 28.91
N LEU A 370 14.32 -27.17 29.44
CA LEU A 370 13.87 -28.51 29.83
C LEU A 370 14.33 -28.82 31.26
N GLN A 371 13.42 -28.58 32.22
CA GLN A 371 13.38 -29.25 33.51
C GLN A 371 12.24 -30.28 33.47
N SER A 372 12.41 -31.41 32.77
CA SER A 372 11.62 -32.64 32.97
C SER A 372 12.09 -33.79 32.05
N ASP A 373 11.70 -35.01 32.39
CA ASP A 373 12.06 -36.28 31.74
C ASP A 373 11.68 -36.39 30.25
N GLU A 374 10.95 -35.42 29.67
CA GLU A 374 10.73 -35.30 28.22
C GLU A 374 11.99 -34.89 27.43
N GLY A 375 13.00 -34.34 28.09
CA GLY A 375 14.23 -33.85 27.43
C GLY A 375 15.15 -34.95 26.88
N VAL A 376 15.08 -36.16 27.44
CA VAL A 376 15.95 -37.28 27.03
C VAL A 376 15.50 -37.85 25.68
N ALA A 377 14.18 -37.95 25.44
CA ALA A 377 13.62 -38.37 24.15
C ALA A 377 13.78 -37.29 23.05
N TYR A 378 13.85 -36.01 23.44
CA TYR A 378 14.04 -34.88 22.52
C TYR A 378 15.47 -34.79 21.95
N SER A 379 16.48 -35.19 22.74
CA SER A 379 17.90 -35.09 22.35
C SER A 379 18.30 -35.95 21.14
N GLY A 380 17.69 -37.14 20.99
CA GLY A 380 18.02 -38.07 19.90
C GLY A 380 17.40 -37.71 18.55
N LYS A 381 16.22 -37.05 18.53
CA LYS A 381 15.45 -36.79 17.30
C LYS A 381 15.88 -35.50 16.57
N TYR A 382 16.61 -34.63 17.24
CA TYR A 382 16.98 -33.29 16.75
C TYR A 382 18.48 -32.99 16.82
N GLN A 383 19.31 -34.04 16.86
CA GLN A 383 20.76 -33.91 16.87
C GLN A 383 21.23 -33.11 15.63
N GLY A 384 21.93 -31.99 15.86
CA GLY A 384 22.39 -31.09 14.79
C GLY A 384 21.44 -29.97 14.37
N LYS A 385 20.25 -29.87 14.96
CA LYS A 385 19.28 -28.78 14.70
C LYS A 385 19.29 -27.74 15.82
N PHE A 386 19.07 -26.49 15.44
CA PHE A 386 19.19 -25.33 16.32
C PHE A 386 17.91 -24.50 16.33
N HIS A 387 17.51 -24.06 17.52
CA HIS A 387 16.66 -22.89 17.69
C HIS A 387 17.57 -21.65 17.72
N LEU A 388 17.27 -20.67 16.88
CA LEU A 388 18.15 -19.53 16.63
C LEU A 388 17.47 -18.23 17.01
N ARG A 389 18.11 -17.37 17.79
CA ARG A 389 17.59 -16.04 18.17
C ARG A 389 18.49 -14.92 17.69
N ALA A 390 17.91 -13.74 17.48
CA ALA A 390 18.66 -12.50 17.27
C ALA A 390 19.14 -11.91 18.60
N ARG A 391 20.29 -11.22 18.60
CA ARG A 391 20.92 -10.64 19.80
C ARG A 391 19.99 -9.73 20.62
N ASN A 392 19.10 -9.02 19.94
CA ASN A 392 18.20 -8.01 20.51
C ASN A 392 16.76 -8.50 20.75
N ARG A 393 16.48 -9.80 20.60
CA ARG A 393 15.12 -10.37 20.76
C ARG A 393 15.14 -11.59 21.70
N ALA A 394 15.23 -11.33 23.01
CA ALA A 394 15.13 -12.39 24.01
C ALA A 394 13.72 -13.02 23.97
N GLY A 395 13.64 -14.36 24.01
CA GLY A 395 12.37 -15.11 24.01
C GLY A 395 11.72 -15.34 22.64
N PHE A 396 12.29 -14.81 21.55
CA PHE A 396 11.80 -15.03 20.19
C PHE A 396 12.82 -15.81 19.35
N CYS A 397 12.33 -16.84 18.66
CA CYS A 397 13.11 -17.73 17.82
C CYS A 397 12.82 -17.44 16.35
N PHE A 398 13.86 -17.57 15.54
CA PHE A 398 13.84 -17.44 14.10
C PHE A 398 12.99 -18.56 13.53
N ASP A 399 11.91 -18.19 12.87
CA ASP A 399 10.91 -19.12 12.38
C ASP A 399 10.60 -18.88 10.91
N THR A 400 9.98 -19.88 10.32
CA THR A 400 9.24 -19.72 9.07
C THR A 400 7.75 -19.64 9.43
N SER A 401 7.03 -18.66 8.86
CA SER A 401 5.67 -18.32 9.29
C SER A 401 4.73 -19.53 9.29
N SER A 402 3.93 -19.62 10.36
CA SER A 402 2.97 -20.65 10.78
C SER A 402 2.47 -21.64 9.71
N LYS A 403 2.51 -22.94 10.06
CA LYS A 403 1.73 -24.13 9.62
C LYS A 403 1.23 -24.27 8.15
N ARG A 404 1.57 -23.37 7.22
CA ARG A 404 1.10 -23.32 5.84
C ARG A 404 2.28 -23.15 4.88
N ARG A 405 2.19 -23.81 3.72
CA ARG A 405 3.17 -23.71 2.63
C ARG A 405 3.15 -22.29 2.06
N LEU A 406 4.27 -21.58 2.18
CA LEU A 406 4.39 -20.16 1.79
C LEU A 406 4.49 -19.98 0.27
N THR A 407 3.83 -18.93 -0.22
CA THR A 407 3.97 -18.43 -1.60
C THR A 407 5.37 -17.85 -1.85
N SER A 408 5.79 -17.71 -3.10
CA SER A 408 7.10 -17.15 -3.45
C SER A 408 7.28 -15.68 -3.00
N LYS A 409 6.19 -14.94 -2.78
CA LYS A 409 6.21 -13.55 -2.27
C LYS A 409 6.38 -13.49 -0.74
N GLU A 410 5.75 -14.38 0.02
CA GLU A 410 5.85 -14.45 1.49
C GLU A 410 7.24 -14.91 1.98
N ARG A 411 7.99 -15.65 1.15
CA ARG A 411 9.36 -16.10 1.46
C ARG A 411 10.38 -14.96 1.55
N LYS A 412 10.06 -13.71 1.22
CA LYS A 412 11.07 -12.65 1.11
C LYS A 412 11.48 -12.00 2.44
N ARG A 413 10.77 -12.19 3.56
CA ARG A 413 11.07 -11.55 4.86
C ARG A 413 11.25 -12.56 6.00
N ALA A 414 12.34 -12.42 6.76
CA ALA A 414 12.57 -13.20 7.98
C ALA A 414 11.48 -12.93 9.04
N SER A 415 11.08 -13.96 9.77
CA SER A 415 10.11 -13.89 10.86
C SER A 415 10.72 -14.35 12.19
N PHE A 416 10.22 -13.79 13.29
CA PHE A 416 10.55 -14.21 14.65
C PHE A 416 9.27 -14.31 15.47
N SER A 417 9.08 -15.43 16.15
CA SER A 417 7.92 -15.73 16.98
C SER A 417 8.39 -16.25 18.33
N PRO A 418 7.53 -16.24 19.37
CA PRO A 418 7.91 -16.79 20.67
C PRO A 418 8.50 -18.19 20.53
N CYS A 419 9.63 -18.45 21.18
CA CYS A 419 10.32 -19.73 21.08
C CYS A 419 9.41 -20.87 21.52
N ARG A 420 9.20 -21.85 20.64
CA ARG A 420 8.40 -23.07 20.84
C ARG A 420 9.15 -24.23 20.21
N LEU A 421 8.89 -25.44 20.69
CA LEU A 421 9.47 -26.68 20.15
C LEU A 421 8.81 -27.11 18.82
N ASP A 422 8.59 -26.15 17.92
CA ASP A 422 7.90 -26.34 16.64
C ASP A 422 8.90 -26.52 15.49
N THR A 423 8.58 -27.39 14.54
CA THR A 423 9.47 -27.72 13.41
C THR A 423 9.77 -26.55 12.48
N ASN A 424 8.89 -25.53 12.45
CA ASN A 424 9.10 -24.30 11.70
C ASN A 424 10.15 -23.37 12.33
N GLN A 425 10.58 -23.62 13.58
CA GLN A 425 11.66 -22.90 14.27
C GLN A 425 13.00 -23.67 14.28
N MET A 426 13.04 -24.86 13.66
CA MET A 426 14.21 -25.74 13.65
C MET A 426 15.09 -25.51 12.42
N TRP A 427 16.35 -25.14 12.66
CA TRP A 427 17.32 -24.84 11.60
C TRP A 427 18.50 -25.80 11.62
N GLU A 428 18.98 -26.18 10.45
CA GLU A 428 20.10 -27.09 10.26
C GLU A 428 21.16 -26.45 9.37
N LEU A 429 22.41 -26.44 9.82
CA LEU A 429 23.51 -25.93 9.01
C LEU A 429 24.06 -27.05 8.12
N SER A 430 23.92 -26.90 6.81
CA SER A 430 24.43 -27.84 5.82
C SER A 430 25.93 -27.62 5.52
N ASN A 431 26.61 -28.67 5.07
CA ASN A 431 28.05 -28.67 4.75
C ASN A 431 28.44 -27.69 3.63
N ASN A 432 27.49 -27.32 2.77
CA ASN A 432 27.67 -26.34 1.69
C ASN A 432 27.55 -24.87 2.18
N GLY A 433 27.45 -24.65 3.49
CA GLY A 433 27.36 -23.32 4.10
C GLY A 433 25.98 -22.66 4.00
N THR A 434 24.91 -23.44 3.82
CA THR A 434 23.52 -22.95 3.86
C THR A 434 22.84 -23.30 5.18
N LEU A 435 22.04 -22.38 5.72
CA LEU A 435 21.25 -22.61 6.92
C LEU A 435 19.79 -22.91 6.53
N VAL A 436 19.37 -24.16 6.69
CA VAL A 436 18.15 -24.73 6.12
C VAL A 436 17.08 -24.92 7.17
N ASN A 437 15.82 -24.59 6.84
CA ASN A 437 14.67 -24.97 7.64
C ASN A 437 13.94 -26.15 6.98
N GLY A 438 13.95 -27.31 7.64
CA GLY A 438 13.39 -28.55 7.09
C GLY A 438 11.87 -28.54 6.93
N TYR A 439 11.16 -27.69 7.67
CA TYR A 439 9.70 -27.56 7.58
C TYR A 439 9.26 -26.81 6.31
N SER A 440 9.90 -25.70 5.99
CA SER A 440 9.57 -24.86 4.83
C SER A 440 10.35 -25.20 3.55
N GLY A 441 11.47 -25.93 3.67
CA GLY A 441 12.42 -26.14 2.59
C GLY A 441 13.14 -24.86 2.14
N SER A 442 13.10 -23.79 2.93
CA SER A 442 13.75 -22.51 2.63
C SER A 442 15.09 -22.39 3.35
N CYS A 443 16.01 -21.61 2.77
CA CYS A 443 17.27 -21.26 3.40
C CYS A 443 17.27 -19.82 3.89
N ALA A 444 17.96 -19.58 5.00
CA ALA A 444 18.23 -18.24 5.49
C ALA A 444 19.22 -17.54 4.55
N SER A 445 18.88 -16.33 4.12
CA SER A 445 19.75 -15.52 3.27
C SER A 445 19.96 -14.13 3.83
N ILE A 446 21.11 -13.56 3.51
CA ILE A 446 21.48 -12.20 3.88
C ILE A 446 21.55 -11.37 2.60
N LYS A 447 20.73 -10.32 2.54
CA LYS A 447 20.73 -9.32 1.46
C LYS A 447 21.35 -8.03 1.96
N ALA A 448 22.38 -7.54 1.27
CA ALA A 448 22.83 -6.16 1.45
C ALA A 448 21.83 -5.23 0.77
N THR A 449 21.09 -4.48 1.57
CA THR A 449 20.26 -3.38 1.07
C THR A 449 21.05 -2.09 1.22
N LYS A 450 21.18 -1.32 0.14
CA LYS A 450 21.45 0.12 0.24
C LYS A 450 20.23 0.74 0.91
N ALA A 451 20.29 0.86 2.23
CA ALA A 451 19.17 1.33 3.03
C ALA A 451 19.28 2.83 3.20
N ASP A 452 18.66 3.60 2.31
CA ASP A 452 18.42 5.04 2.54
C ASP A 452 17.38 5.27 3.66
N ALA A 453 16.74 4.20 4.17
CA ALA A 453 15.86 4.24 5.33
C ALA A 453 16.25 3.17 6.36
N SER A 454 16.98 3.55 7.40
CA SER A 454 17.11 2.72 8.61
C SER A 454 15.72 2.53 9.25
N PRO A 455 15.30 1.29 9.59
CA PRO A 455 13.99 1.02 10.19
C PRO A 455 13.83 1.59 11.61
N GLY A 456 14.94 2.04 12.21
CA GLY A 456 14.95 2.78 13.46
C GLY A 456 15.53 4.18 13.28
N GLY A 457 15.51 4.92 14.37
CA GLY A 457 15.99 6.29 14.47
C GLY A 457 14.86 7.31 14.52
N ILE A 458 15.27 8.56 14.48
CA ILE A 458 14.36 9.71 14.51
C ILE A 458 14.14 10.16 13.08
N ARG A 459 12.90 10.56 12.75
CA ARG A 459 12.59 11.28 11.51
C ARG A 459 11.82 12.55 11.85
N SER A 460 11.93 13.54 10.97
CA SER A 460 11.12 14.73 11.03
C SER A 460 10.70 15.14 9.63
N TRP A 461 9.49 15.66 9.53
CA TRP A 461 8.93 16.22 8.31
C TRP A 461 8.42 17.62 8.58
N ILE A 462 8.51 18.47 7.56
CA ILE A 462 8.04 19.85 7.64
C ILE A 462 7.28 20.20 6.36
N ALA A 463 6.17 20.91 6.52
CA ALA A 463 5.32 21.36 5.42
C ALA A 463 4.69 22.72 5.74
N THR A 464 4.18 23.40 4.73
CA THR A 464 3.46 24.67 4.86
C THR A 464 1.97 24.50 4.57
N GLY A 465 1.14 25.19 5.34
CA GLY A 465 -0.29 25.31 5.14
C GLY A 465 -0.65 26.40 4.13
N LYS A 466 -1.88 26.33 3.63
CA LYS A 466 -2.41 27.30 2.66
C LYS A 466 -2.51 28.73 3.21
N LYS A 467 -2.53 28.92 4.54
CA LYS A 467 -2.60 30.25 5.17
C LYS A 467 -1.26 30.68 5.78
N GLY A 468 -0.17 29.98 5.45
CA GLY A 468 1.17 30.28 5.96
C GLY A 468 1.52 29.61 7.30
N GLU A 469 0.67 28.72 7.82
CA GLU A 469 1.04 27.87 8.96
C GLU A 469 2.18 26.93 8.57
N ILE A 470 2.98 26.49 9.55
CA ILE A 470 4.04 25.52 9.32
C ILE A 470 3.74 24.29 10.17
N TYR A 471 3.68 23.14 9.52
CA TYR A 471 3.50 21.85 10.16
C TYR A 471 4.85 21.18 10.33
N LEU A 472 5.20 20.84 11.56
CA LEU A 472 6.43 20.11 11.88
C LEU A 472 6.05 18.84 12.61
N SER A 473 6.45 17.68 12.08
CA SER A 473 6.22 16.40 12.74
C SER A 473 7.52 15.72 13.11
N TYR A 474 7.48 15.01 14.23
CA TYR A 474 8.52 14.13 14.72
C TYR A 474 8.02 12.70 14.75
N PHE A 475 8.88 11.77 14.37
CA PHE A 475 8.60 10.34 14.39
C PHE A 475 9.72 9.63 15.13
N ASN A 476 9.37 8.90 16.18
CA ASN A 476 10.29 8.05 16.91
C ASN A 476 10.16 6.61 16.42
N LEU A 477 11.02 6.18 15.50
CA LEU A 477 11.02 4.80 15.00
C LEU A 477 11.87 3.86 15.90
N ASN A 478 12.37 4.34 17.03
CA ASN A 478 13.10 3.53 17.99
C ASN A 478 12.15 2.74 18.90
N PRO A 479 12.59 1.57 19.41
CA PRO A 479 11.82 0.76 20.36
C PRO A 479 11.75 1.36 21.78
N ALA A 480 12.32 2.54 21.98
CA ALA A 480 12.39 3.22 23.26
C ALA A 480 11.92 4.67 23.11
N ARG A 481 11.30 5.21 24.17
CA ARG A 481 10.96 6.62 24.28
C ARG A 481 12.21 7.47 24.03
N THR A 482 12.10 8.44 23.12
CA THR A 482 13.23 9.22 22.64
C THR A 482 12.88 10.71 22.68
N VAL A 483 13.81 11.53 23.18
CA VAL A 483 13.68 13.00 23.09
C VAL A 483 14.12 13.43 21.69
N ILE A 484 13.20 14.07 20.97
CA ILE A 484 13.43 14.58 19.62
C ILE A 484 13.42 16.10 19.69
N SER A 485 14.41 16.74 19.05
CA SER A 485 14.51 18.20 19.03
C SER A 485 14.98 18.74 17.68
N THR A 486 14.47 19.93 17.35
CA THR A 486 14.92 20.72 16.20
C THR A 486 15.25 22.14 16.67
N THR A 487 16.38 22.67 16.21
CA THR A 487 16.80 24.04 16.52
C THR A 487 16.21 25.04 15.53
N LEU A 488 16.03 26.29 15.95
CA LEU A 488 15.59 27.36 15.04
C LEU A 488 16.53 27.49 13.83
N SER A 489 17.84 27.32 14.03
CA SER A 489 18.82 27.36 12.93
C SER A 489 18.53 26.30 11.85
N ASN A 490 18.10 25.09 12.24
CA ASN A 490 17.75 24.06 11.28
C ASN A 490 16.41 24.35 10.58
N LEU A 491 15.43 24.91 11.29
CA LEU A 491 14.17 25.35 10.69
C LEU A 491 14.39 26.48 9.68
N SER A 492 15.20 27.48 10.02
CA SER A 492 15.57 28.58 9.11
C SER A 492 16.36 28.12 7.89
N LYS A 493 17.07 26.97 7.94
CA LYS A 493 17.69 26.39 6.73
C LYS A 493 16.64 25.82 5.78
N ALA A 494 15.56 25.24 6.31
CA ALA A 494 14.47 24.68 5.50
C ALA A 494 13.56 25.79 4.96
N PHE A 495 13.33 26.85 5.76
CA PHE A 495 12.51 28.01 5.38
C PHE A 495 13.25 29.32 5.71
N PRO A 496 14.15 29.79 4.82
CA PRO A 496 15.00 30.96 5.07
C PRO A 496 14.25 32.28 5.22
N THR A 497 13.06 32.36 4.63
CA THR A 497 12.23 33.57 4.63
C THR A 497 11.40 33.73 5.89
N ILE A 498 11.32 32.70 6.74
CA ILE A 498 10.48 32.70 7.93
C ILE A 498 11.32 33.01 9.17
N ASN A 499 10.89 34.02 9.93
CA ASN A 499 11.48 34.32 11.23
C ASN A 499 10.87 33.42 12.31
N PHE A 500 11.50 32.28 12.58
CA PHE A 500 10.98 31.32 13.56
C PHE A 500 10.89 31.83 15.01
N ARG A 501 11.54 32.96 15.34
CA ARG A 501 11.46 33.58 16.68
C ARG A 501 10.11 34.24 16.95
N SER A 502 9.39 34.65 15.91
CA SER A 502 8.05 35.26 16.03
C SER A 502 6.91 34.23 15.99
N CYS A 503 7.23 32.93 15.97
CA CYS A 503 6.21 31.89 15.83
C CYS A 503 5.74 31.36 17.18
N SER A 504 4.43 31.22 17.33
CA SER A 504 3.79 30.42 18.38
C SER A 504 3.67 28.96 17.94
N CYS A 505 3.86 28.01 18.84
CA CYS A 505 3.84 26.58 18.55
C CYS A 505 2.79 25.84 19.40
N LYS A 506 1.95 25.02 18.76
CA LYS A 506 0.99 24.15 19.43
C LYS A 506 1.12 22.71 18.95
N GLU A 507 1.07 21.74 19.85
CA GLU A 507 1.06 20.32 19.50
C GLU A 507 -0.39 19.85 19.30
N VAL A 508 -0.65 19.17 18.18
CA VAL A 508 -2.00 18.89 17.65
C VAL A 508 -2.73 17.85 18.48
N TRP A 509 -2.06 16.77 18.88
CA TRP A 509 -2.72 15.63 19.53
C TRP A 509 -3.07 15.88 20.99
N SER A 510 -2.15 16.50 21.73
CA SER A 510 -2.30 16.85 23.14
C SER A 510 -2.99 18.21 23.34
N GLY A 511 -3.00 19.06 22.30
CA GLY A 511 -3.48 20.44 22.39
C GLY A 511 -2.54 21.36 23.19
N LYS A 512 -1.38 20.86 23.63
CA LYS A 512 -0.43 21.62 24.44
C LYS A 512 0.14 22.80 23.65
N ASP A 513 0.02 23.98 24.23
CA ASP A 513 0.64 25.21 23.73
C ASP A 513 2.07 25.33 24.28
N TYR A 514 3.03 25.54 23.38
CA TYR A 514 4.45 25.74 23.69
C TYR A 514 4.84 27.22 23.62
N GLY A 515 3.91 28.11 23.26
CA GLY A 515 4.15 29.54 23.14
C GLY A 515 5.19 29.87 22.07
N SER A 516 5.91 30.97 22.26
CA SER A 516 6.92 31.45 21.32
C SER A 516 8.18 30.58 21.32
N LEU A 517 8.64 30.23 20.12
CA LEU A 517 9.86 29.46 19.90
C LEU A 517 11.13 30.27 20.20
N GLN A 518 11.85 29.88 21.26
CA GLN A 518 13.06 30.59 21.71
C GLN A 518 14.35 30.10 21.02
N HIS A 519 14.70 28.81 21.18
CA HIS A 519 15.98 28.24 20.73
C HIS A 519 15.83 26.88 20.03
N SER A 520 14.97 26.02 20.56
CA SER A 520 14.65 24.72 20.00
C SER A 520 13.25 24.29 20.39
N LEU A 521 12.67 23.40 19.59
CA LEU A 521 11.47 22.66 19.94
C LEU A 521 11.85 21.23 20.26
N SER A 522 11.67 20.82 21.51
CA SER A 522 12.03 19.50 22.01
C SER A 522 10.83 18.84 22.68
N VAL A 523 10.63 17.57 22.39
CA VAL A 523 9.57 16.76 23.02
C VAL A 523 10.03 15.31 23.16
N SER A 524 9.58 14.66 24.23
CA SER A 524 9.74 13.22 24.39
C SER A 524 8.63 12.50 23.63
N VAL A 525 9.00 11.62 22.71
CA VAL A 525 8.07 10.84 21.88
C VAL A 525 8.21 9.38 22.26
N ASP A 526 7.09 8.72 22.52
CA ASP A 526 7.05 7.30 22.87
C ASP A 526 7.56 6.40 21.75
N SER A 527 7.88 5.15 22.09
CA SER A 527 8.35 4.14 21.13
C SER A 527 7.35 4.02 19.97
N HIS A 528 7.83 4.15 18.74
CA HIS A 528 7.02 4.10 17.51
C HIS A 528 5.95 5.20 17.40
N GLY A 529 5.99 6.21 18.28
CA GLY A 529 5.04 7.32 18.29
C GLY A 529 5.46 8.51 17.44
N CYS A 530 4.57 9.50 17.39
CA CYS A 530 4.78 10.76 16.70
C CYS A 530 4.35 11.97 17.54
N ALA A 531 4.80 13.15 17.14
CA ALA A 531 4.28 14.44 17.60
C ALA A 531 4.09 15.34 16.38
N LEU A 532 2.99 16.09 16.32
CA LEU A 532 2.70 17.02 15.24
C LEU A 532 2.48 18.42 15.79
N PHE A 533 3.24 19.37 15.29
CA PHE A 533 3.22 20.76 15.71
C PHE A 533 2.69 21.65 14.60
N VAL A 534 1.89 22.65 14.98
CA VAL A 534 1.50 23.77 14.13
C VAL A 534 2.19 25.01 14.65
N LEU A 535 3.02 25.62 13.81
CA LEU A 535 3.68 26.88 14.08
C LEU A 535 2.94 27.97 13.29
N THR A 536 2.55 29.03 13.99
CA THR A 536 1.96 30.23 13.38
C THR A 536 2.92 31.38 13.59
N CYS A 537 3.46 31.91 12.50
CA CYS A 537 4.49 32.94 12.50
C CYS A 537 3.89 34.29 12.17
N THR A 538 4.34 35.34 12.86
CA THR A 538 3.93 36.73 12.63
C THR A 538 5.00 37.52 11.93
#